data_AF-A0A7C8P964-F1
#
_entry.id   AF-A0A7C8P964-F1
#
_cell.length_a   1.000
_cell.length_b   1.000
_cell.length_c   1.000
_cell.angle_alpha   90.00
_cell.angle_beta   90.00
_cell.angle_gamma   90.00
#
_symmetry.space_group_name_H-M   'P 1'
#
loop_
_entity.id
_entity.type
_entity.pdbx_description
1 polymer ?
#
loop_
_entity_poly.entity_id
_entity_poly.type
_entity_poly.pdbx_seq_one_letter_code
_entity_poly.pdbx_strand_id
1 'polypeptide(L)'
;MIESAGLDKSETWEIVKEILSDMELARRVLGNNNSKSRREVIQHVKAFLYLKKRISDLECLSEEDFLNCHRILTEGIPSSRGIQGYQGRYRFCEIMVGSPLVLRTGEEICCSPPNKVAEYMKDWLVDYNTALTSCSDPVAVASELKIRFLVIHPFLDGNGRMSRLLFNSLITQYYPHTIISFGESKHERLRYNQSIRESIRRRAPGIFAFFALQKATRSALKRLDEVPTNIQPLGSTRIKDSLRRLIKQ
;
A
#
# COMPACT_ATOMS: atom_id res chain seq x y z
N MET A 1 1.66 6.18 -11.72
CA MET A 1 0.82 5.46 -10.73
C MET A 1 0.59 4.02 -11.15
N ILE A 2 0.41 3.11 -10.20
CA ILE A 2 0.26 1.65 -10.42
C ILE A 2 -1.05 1.31 -11.15
N GLU A 3 -2.15 2.00 -10.83
CA GLU A 3 -3.47 1.79 -11.47
C GLU A 3 -3.69 2.59 -12.77
N SER A 4 -2.63 2.95 -13.50
CA SER A 4 -2.71 3.60 -14.84
C SER A 4 -3.37 4.98 -14.93
N ALA A 5 -3.88 5.55 -13.82
CA ALA A 5 -4.26 6.94 -13.69
C ALA A 5 -3.31 7.62 -12.70
N GLY A 6 -2.89 8.87 -12.90
CA GLY A 6 -2.16 9.63 -11.89
C GLY A 6 -1.63 10.96 -12.40
N LEU A 7 -1.47 11.89 -11.45
CA LEU A 7 -0.91 13.21 -11.71
C LEU A 7 0.61 13.14 -11.88
N ASP A 8 1.18 14.21 -12.42
CA ASP A 8 2.63 14.39 -12.39
C ASP A 8 3.15 14.45 -10.94
N LYS A 9 4.43 14.13 -10.75
CA LYS A 9 5.07 14.13 -9.43
C LYS A 9 5.04 15.52 -8.78
N SER A 10 5.24 16.58 -9.57
CA SER A 10 5.20 17.97 -9.08
C SER A 10 3.81 18.32 -8.55
N GLU A 11 2.77 18.02 -9.32
CA GLU A 11 1.39 18.29 -8.90
C GLU A 11 0.98 17.45 -7.69
N THR A 12 1.38 16.18 -7.65
CA THR A 12 1.19 15.32 -6.47
C THR A 12 1.85 15.92 -5.23
N TRP A 13 3.06 16.46 -5.37
CA TRP A 13 3.81 17.07 -4.28
C TRP A 13 3.13 18.33 -3.75
N GLU A 14 2.60 19.20 -4.61
CA GLU A 14 1.84 20.38 -4.19
C GLU A 14 0.60 19.99 -3.39
N ILE A 15 -0.20 19.05 -3.89
CA ILE A 15 -1.39 18.56 -3.18
C ILE A 15 -1.02 18.00 -1.80
N VAL A 16 0.03 17.19 -1.73
CA VAL A 16 0.47 16.59 -0.46
C VAL A 16 0.91 17.68 0.52
N LYS A 17 1.71 18.65 0.07
CA LYS A 17 2.14 19.77 0.93
C LYS A 17 0.95 20.56 1.46
N GLU A 18 0.00 20.91 0.60
CA GLU A 18 -1.22 21.63 0.98
C GLU A 18 -1.99 20.88 2.08
N ILE A 19 -2.27 19.59 1.85
CA ILE A 19 -2.99 18.73 2.81
C ILE A 19 -2.24 18.65 4.16
N LEU A 20 -0.91 18.57 4.14
CA LEU A 20 -0.10 18.51 5.35
C LEU A 20 -0.02 19.87 6.07
N SER A 21 -0.13 20.98 5.35
CA SER A 21 -0.10 22.33 5.93
C SER A 21 -1.42 22.77 6.56
N ASP A 22 -2.56 22.48 5.91
CA ASP A 22 -3.90 22.83 6.39
C ASP A 22 -4.97 22.00 5.65
N MET A 23 -5.66 21.14 6.41
CA MET A 23 -6.72 20.26 5.93
C MET A 23 -7.99 21.00 5.47
N GLU A 24 -8.27 22.20 5.97
CA GLU A 24 -9.36 23.07 5.52
C GLU A 24 -8.97 23.85 4.27
N LEU A 25 -7.73 24.32 4.16
CA LEU A 25 -7.21 25.00 2.97
C LEU A 25 -7.22 24.10 1.75
N ALA A 26 -6.86 22.82 1.93
CA ALA A 26 -6.99 21.80 0.89
C ALA A 26 -8.43 21.78 0.33
N ARG A 27 -9.48 21.80 1.17
CA ARG A 27 -10.86 21.79 0.66
C ARG A 27 -11.20 23.03 -0.20
N ARG A 28 -10.63 24.21 0.10
CA ARG A 28 -10.92 25.47 -0.61
C ARG A 28 -10.21 25.58 -1.97
N VAL A 29 -8.95 25.18 -2.06
CA VAL A 29 -8.16 25.27 -3.31
C VAL A 29 -8.55 24.16 -4.30
N LEU A 30 -9.01 23.00 -3.80
CA LEU A 30 -9.31 21.81 -4.58
C LEU A 30 -10.65 21.83 -5.33
N GLY A 31 -11.48 22.87 -5.16
CA GLY A 31 -12.75 23.04 -5.88
C GLY A 31 -12.60 23.36 -7.37
N ASN A 32 -11.43 23.84 -7.81
CA ASN A 32 -11.27 24.43 -9.14
C ASN A 32 -10.78 23.48 -10.25
N ASN A 33 -10.42 22.21 -9.95
CA ASN A 33 -10.00 21.27 -11.01
C ASN A 33 -10.35 19.81 -10.68
N ASN A 34 -11.49 19.36 -11.20
CA ASN A 34 -12.24 18.20 -10.71
C ASN A 34 -11.81 16.84 -11.33
N SER A 35 -10.52 16.65 -11.60
CA SER A 35 -10.04 15.42 -12.27
C SER A 35 -10.06 14.21 -11.33
N LYS A 36 -10.40 13.04 -11.87
CA LYS A 36 -10.41 11.76 -11.12
C LYS A 36 -9.06 11.49 -10.46
N SER A 37 -7.97 11.69 -11.19
CA SER A 37 -6.59 11.49 -10.71
C SER A 37 -6.26 12.36 -9.49
N ARG A 38 -6.73 13.62 -9.48
CA ARG A 38 -6.52 14.54 -8.36
C ARG A 38 -7.26 14.06 -7.11
N ARG A 39 -8.53 13.67 -7.25
CA ARG A 39 -9.30 13.05 -6.15
C ARG A 39 -8.63 11.79 -5.62
N GLU A 40 -8.12 10.92 -6.48
CA GLU A 40 -7.42 9.70 -6.04
C GLU A 40 -6.18 10.00 -5.18
N VAL A 41 -5.38 11.02 -5.53
CA VAL A 41 -4.24 11.46 -4.71
C VAL A 41 -4.71 11.98 -3.35
N ILE A 42 -5.67 12.91 -3.34
CA ILE A 42 -6.19 13.52 -2.11
C ILE A 42 -6.72 12.45 -1.15
N GLN A 43 -7.60 11.58 -1.65
CA GLN A 43 -8.23 10.55 -0.84
C GLN A 43 -7.21 9.52 -0.34
N HIS A 44 -6.16 9.22 -1.12
CA HIS A 44 -5.07 8.35 -0.67
C HIS A 44 -4.29 8.98 0.49
N VAL A 45 -3.97 10.27 0.43
CA VAL A 45 -3.28 10.98 1.53
C VAL A 45 -4.17 11.02 2.77
N LYS A 46 -5.44 11.40 2.64
CA LYS A 46 -6.40 11.42 3.75
C LYS A 46 -6.56 10.05 4.41
N ALA A 47 -6.69 9.00 3.62
CA ALA A 47 -6.81 7.63 4.13
C ALA A 47 -5.54 7.19 4.88
N PHE A 48 -4.36 7.55 4.37
CA PHE A 48 -3.10 7.25 5.06
C PHE A 48 -3.00 7.97 6.42
N LEU A 49 -3.33 9.27 6.46
CA LEU A 49 -3.32 10.06 7.70
C LEU A 49 -4.33 9.54 8.71
N TYR A 50 -5.55 9.21 8.26
CA TYR A 50 -6.57 8.56 9.09
C TYR A 50 -6.04 7.27 9.70
N LEU A 51 -5.51 6.36 8.86
CA LEU A 51 -5.02 5.06 9.30
C LEU A 51 -3.89 5.20 10.31
N LYS A 52 -2.91 6.08 10.06
CA LYS A 52 -1.80 6.35 10.98
C LYS A 52 -2.28 6.90 12.32
N LYS A 53 -3.23 7.84 12.29
CA LYS A 53 -3.83 8.39 13.52
C LYS A 53 -4.51 7.30 14.34
N ARG A 54 -5.36 6.48 13.71
CA ARG A 54 -6.09 5.41 14.42
C ARG A 54 -5.15 4.36 15.03
N ILE A 55 -4.13 3.94 14.29
CA ILE A 55 -3.11 3.01 14.81
C ILE A 55 -2.37 3.61 16.01
N SER A 56 -2.04 4.91 15.96
CA SER A 56 -1.35 5.60 17.06
C SER A 56 -2.25 5.81 18.29
N ASP A 57 -3.54 6.05 18.09
CA ASP A 57 -4.47 6.41 19.16
C ASP A 57 -5.03 5.18 19.90
N LEU A 58 -5.24 4.06 19.20
CA LEU A 58 -6.02 2.92 19.72
C LEU A 58 -5.21 1.63 19.96
N GLU A 59 -3.95 1.60 19.55
CA GLU A 59 -3.08 0.41 19.52
C GLU A 59 -3.61 -0.77 18.65
N CYS A 60 -4.88 -0.74 18.24
CA CYS A 60 -5.52 -1.70 17.34
C CYS A 60 -6.44 -1.02 16.32
N LEU A 61 -6.55 -1.64 15.15
CA LEU A 61 -7.43 -1.25 14.07
C LEU A 61 -8.71 -2.09 14.13
N SER A 62 -9.84 -1.46 14.44
CA SER A 62 -11.15 -2.11 14.40
C SER A 62 -11.61 -2.36 12.96
N GLU A 63 -12.60 -3.24 12.77
CA GLU A 63 -13.22 -3.46 11.46
C GLU A 63 -13.89 -2.18 10.95
N GLU A 64 -14.55 -1.41 11.83
CA GLU A 64 -15.15 -0.13 11.49
C GLU A 64 -14.10 0.87 10.99
N ASP A 65 -12.94 0.96 11.66
CA ASP A 65 -11.84 1.81 11.23
C ASP A 65 -11.28 1.41 9.89
N PHE A 66 -11.11 0.11 9.68
CA PHE A 66 -10.64 -0.45 8.43
C PHE A 66 -11.60 -0.14 7.27
N LEU A 67 -12.91 -0.33 7.49
CA LEU A 67 -13.95 0.01 6.51
C LEU A 67 -14.04 1.52 6.28
N ASN A 68 -13.89 2.34 7.32
CA ASN A 68 -13.90 3.79 7.20
C ASN A 68 -12.67 4.32 6.46
N CYS A 69 -11.49 3.73 6.68
CA CYS A 69 -10.30 4.03 5.89
C CYS A 69 -10.52 3.75 4.41
N HIS A 70 -11.14 2.60 4.08
CA HIS A 70 -11.51 2.29 2.70
C HIS A 70 -12.54 3.28 2.14
N ARG A 71 -13.52 3.71 2.95
CA ARG A 71 -14.50 4.74 2.55
C ARG A 71 -13.81 6.05 2.16
N ILE A 72 -12.92 6.56 3.02
CA ILE A 72 -12.13 7.76 2.73
C ILE A 72 -11.33 7.56 1.44
N LEU A 73 -10.65 6.43 1.29
CA LEU A 73 -9.83 6.12 0.12
C LEU A 73 -10.59 6.15 -1.22
N THR A 74 -11.90 5.86 -1.19
CA THR A 74 -12.74 5.64 -2.38
C THR A 74 -13.88 6.65 -2.53
N GLU A 75 -13.98 7.61 -1.62
CA GLU A 75 -14.98 8.68 -1.65
C GLU A 75 -14.80 9.58 -2.89
N GLY A 76 -15.91 9.87 -3.58
CA GLY A 76 -15.92 10.65 -4.82
C GLY A 76 -15.22 9.97 -6.01
N ILE A 77 -14.87 8.68 -5.91
CA ILE A 77 -14.22 7.91 -6.98
C ILE A 77 -15.18 6.82 -7.47
N PRO A 78 -15.69 6.88 -8.71
CA PRO A 78 -16.56 5.84 -9.25
C PRO A 78 -15.78 4.52 -9.33
N SER A 79 -16.46 3.40 -9.07
CA SER A 79 -15.84 2.09 -9.24
C SER A 79 -15.53 1.86 -10.72
N SER A 80 -14.55 1.00 -10.99
CA SER A 80 -14.24 0.49 -12.34
C SER A 80 -15.45 -0.13 -13.06
N ARG A 81 -16.48 -0.55 -12.33
CA ARG A 81 -17.72 -1.15 -12.84
C ARG A 81 -18.92 -0.20 -12.86
N GLY A 82 -18.73 1.08 -12.52
CA GLY A 82 -19.81 2.08 -12.47
C GLY A 82 -20.80 1.93 -11.30
N ILE A 83 -20.60 0.93 -10.43
CA ILE A 83 -21.39 0.72 -9.22
C ILE A 83 -21.08 1.83 -8.21
N GLN A 84 -22.14 2.43 -7.66
CA GLN A 84 -22.08 3.45 -6.61
C GLN A 84 -22.30 2.85 -5.22
N GLY A 85 -21.93 3.57 -4.16
CA GLY A 85 -22.16 3.15 -2.77
C GLY A 85 -21.31 1.98 -2.28
N TYR A 86 -20.23 1.63 -2.99
CA TYR A 86 -19.31 0.55 -2.60
C TYR A 86 -18.29 0.97 -1.52
N GLN A 87 -18.21 2.27 -1.23
CA GLN A 87 -17.24 2.86 -0.32
C GLN A 87 -17.38 2.32 1.10
N GLY A 88 -16.29 1.82 1.67
CA GLY A 88 -16.25 1.23 3.00
C GLY A 88 -17.18 0.04 3.22
N ARG A 89 -17.45 -0.76 2.17
CA ARG A 89 -18.27 -1.98 2.28
C ARG A 89 -17.57 -3.16 1.62
N TYR A 90 -17.63 -4.32 2.27
CA TYR A 90 -17.25 -5.57 1.61
C TYR A 90 -18.08 -5.81 0.36
N ARG A 91 -17.46 -6.44 -0.63
CA ARG A 91 -18.16 -6.84 -1.84
C ARG A 91 -19.18 -7.92 -1.54
N PHE A 92 -20.29 -7.85 -2.25
CA PHE A 92 -21.38 -8.83 -2.21
C PHE A 92 -21.38 -9.75 -3.44
N CYS A 93 -20.43 -9.56 -4.36
CA CYS A 93 -20.36 -10.28 -5.63
C CYS A 93 -18.97 -10.81 -5.92
N GLU A 94 -18.91 -11.78 -6.83
CA GLU A 94 -17.66 -12.33 -7.33
C GLU A 94 -16.91 -11.31 -8.20
N ILE A 95 -15.59 -11.34 -8.07
CA ILE A 95 -14.70 -10.46 -8.81
C ILE A 95 -13.51 -11.24 -9.36
N MET A 96 -13.01 -10.78 -10.50
CA MET A 96 -11.80 -11.26 -11.12
C MET A 96 -10.78 -10.13 -11.17
N VAL A 97 -9.55 -10.41 -10.74
CA VAL A 97 -8.47 -9.42 -10.64
C VAL A 97 -7.55 -9.54 -11.85
N GLY A 98 -7.87 -8.80 -12.92
CA GLY A 98 -7.10 -8.88 -14.16
C GLY A 98 -7.15 -10.27 -14.79
N SER A 99 -6.00 -10.80 -15.22
CA SER A 99 -5.88 -12.19 -15.68
C SER A 99 -6.01 -13.17 -14.51
N PRO A 100 -6.65 -14.35 -14.69
CA PRO A 100 -6.74 -15.38 -13.66
C PRO A 100 -5.37 -15.69 -13.05
N LEU A 101 -5.29 -15.70 -11.72
CA LEU A 101 -4.07 -16.05 -11.01
C LEU A 101 -3.99 -17.58 -10.99
N VAL A 102 -3.17 -18.19 -11.83
CA VAL A 102 -3.06 -19.66 -11.87
C VAL A 102 -1.96 -20.13 -10.91
N LEU A 103 -2.26 -21.07 -10.01
CA LEU A 103 -1.27 -21.74 -9.15
C LEU A 103 -0.27 -22.53 -10.00
N ARG A 104 0.88 -22.90 -9.40
CA ARG A 104 1.81 -23.84 -10.07
C ARG A 104 1.14 -25.19 -10.41
N THR A 105 0.11 -25.57 -9.68
CA THR A 105 -0.70 -26.78 -9.89
C THR A 105 -1.64 -26.68 -11.09
N GLY A 106 -1.79 -25.52 -11.71
CA GLY A 106 -2.74 -25.28 -12.80
C GLY A 106 -4.13 -24.84 -12.35
N GLU A 107 -4.40 -24.80 -11.05
CA GLU A 107 -5.66 -24.33 -10.48
C GLU A 107 -5.78 -22.80 -10.57
N GLU A 108 -6.90 -22.30 -11.06
CA GLU A 108 -7.21 -20.87 -11.02
C GLU A 108 -7.55 -20.43 -9.60
N ILE A 109 -6.86 -19.39 -9.13
CA ILE A 109 -7.16 -18.73 -7.86
C ILE A 109 -8.20 -17.66 -8.16
N CYS A 110 -9.44 -17.99 -7.83
CA CYS A 110 -10.46 -16.99 -7.61
C CYS A 110 -10.18 -16.25 -6.30
N CYS A 111 -10.60 -14.98 -6.23
CA CYS A 111 -10.70 -14.30 -4.95
C CYS A 111 -11.61 -15.09 -4.01
N SER A 112 -11.51 -14.87 -2.70
CA SER A 112 -12.35 -15.58 -1.73
C SER A 112 -13.86 -15.44 -2.06
N PRO A 113 -14.70 -16.42 -1.76
CA PRO A 113 -16.14 -16.28 -1.94
C PRO A 113 -16.70 -15.06 -1.17
N PRO A 114 -17.63 -14.25 -1.75
CA PRO A 114 -18.16 -13.04 -1.10
C PRO A 114 -18.72 -13.29 0.29
N ASN A 115 -19.42 -14.42 0.49
CA ASN A 115 -19.99 -14.83 1.77
C ASN A 115 -18.94 -15.19 2.84
N LYS A 116 -17.67 -15.38 2.45
CA LYS A 116 -16.54 -15.66 3.34
C LYS A 116 -15.63 -14.47 3.59
N VAL A 117 -15.81 -13.36 2.87
CA VAL A 117 -14.95 -12.17 2.98
C VAL A 117 -14.93 -11.62 4.40
N ALA A 118 -16.11 -11.46 5.04
CA ALA A 118 -16.18 -10.90 6.39
C ALA A 118 -15.47 -11.77 7.43
N GLU A 119 -15.66 -13.10 7.36
CA GLU A 119 -14.97 -14.08 8.20
C GLU A 119 -13.45 -14.00 8.03
N TYR A 120 -12.96 -14.05 6.79
CA TYR A 120 -11.52 -13.99 6.53
C TYR A 120 -10.89 -12.64 6.87
N MET A 121 -11.63 -11.54 6.73
CA MET A 121 -11.15 -10.22 7.12
C MET A 121 -11.09 -10.05 8.63
N LYS A 122 -12.00 -10.67 9.39
CA LYS A 122 -11.94 -10.69 10.85
C LYS A 122 -10.63 -11.35 11.32
N ASP A 123 -10.32 -12.54 10.79
CA ASP A 123 -9.08 -13.25 11.11
C ASP A 123 -7.85 -12.46 10.67
N TRP A 124 -7.91 -11.86 9.47
CA TRP A 124 -6.83 -11.02 8.96
C TRP A 124 -6.57 -9.78 9.83
N LEU A 125 -7.61 -9.14 10.38
CA LEU A 125 -7.47 -7.99 11.26
C LEU A 125 -6.83 -8.35 12.61
N VAL A 126 -7.10 -9.56 13.15
CA VAL A 126 -6.44 -10.07 14.36
C VAL A 126 -4.93 -10.19 14.12
N ASP A 127 -4.53 -10.81 13.01
CA ASP A 127 -3.10 -10.95 12.67
C ASP A 127 -2.45 -9.60 12.40
N TYR A 128 -3.17 -8.68 11.74
CA TYR A 128 -2.67 -7.32 11.49
C TYR A 128 -2.43 -6.55 12.79
N ASN A 129 -3.35 -6.61 13.74
CA ASN A 129 -3.22 -5.95 15.04
C ASN A 129 -2.10 -6.57 15.89
N THR A 130 -1.93 -7.90 15.82
CA THR A 130 -0.79 -8.58 16.44
C THR A 130 0.53 -8.08 15.85
N ALA A 131 0.60 -7.96 14.52
CA ALA A 131 1.78 -7.46 13.84
C ALA A 131 2.08 -5.96 14.13
N LEU A 132 1.09 -5.16 14.52
CA LEU A 132 1.30 -3.76 14.92
C LEU A 132 2.05 -3.61 16.26
N THR A 133 1.89 -4.58 17.16
CA THR A 133 2.43 -4.52 18.53
C THR A 133 3.68 -5.37 18.72
N SER A 134 3.80 -6.47 17.98
CA SER A 134 4.93 -7.40 18.09
C SER A 134 5.29 -8.01 16.73
N CYS A 135 6.41 -7.58 16.16
CA CYS A 135 6.92 -8.12 14.89
C CYS A 135 8.45 -8.06 14.84
N SER A 136 9.08 -9.23 14.64
CA SER A 136 10.54 -9.34 14.50
C SER A 136 11.04 -9.05 13.09
N ASP A 137 10.22 -9.31 12.06
CA ASP A 137 10.51 -8.99 10.66
C ASP A 137 9.33 -8.25 10.02
N PRO A 138 9.26 -6.92 10.20
CA PRO A 138 8.14 -6.12 9.71
C PRO A 138 7.98 -6.18 8.19
N VAL A 139 9.06 -6.36 7.42
CA VAL A 139 8.98 -6.42 5.96
C VAL A 139 8.38 -7.75 5.51
N ALA A 140 8.81 -8.86 6.10
CA ALA A 140 8.25 -10.17 5.79
C ALA A 140 6.77 -10.26 6.19
N VAL A 141 6.43 -9.86 7.43
CA VAL A 141 5.05 -9.92 7.95
C VAL A 141 4.12 -8.98 7.18
N ALA A 142 4.54 -7.73 6.90
CA ALA A 142 3.75 -6.82 6.07
C ALA A 142 3.50 -7.40 4.68
N SER A 143 4.49 -8.09 4.11
CA SER A 143 4.38 -8.71 2.79
C SER A 143 3.41 -9.88 2.80
N GLU A 144 3.46 -10.74 3.81
CA GLU A 144 2.51 -11.84 3.99
C GLU A 144 1.07 -11.31 4.12
N LEU A 145 0.84 -10.36 5.04
CA LEU A 145 -0.46 -9.77 5.27
C LEU A 145 -1.00 -9.08 4.02
N LYS A 146 -0.14 -8.37 3.27
CA LYS A 146 -0.50 -7.77 1.97
C LYS A 146 -0.95 -8.83 0.97
N ILE A 147 -0.21 -9.93 0.84
CA ILE A 147 -0.55 -10.99 -0.12
C ILE A 147 -1.86 -11.68 0.28
N ARG A 148 -2.04 -12.01 1.56
CA ARG A 148 -3.30 -12.56 2.09
C ARG A 148 -4.49 -11.63 1.84
N PHE A 149 -4.33 -10.34 2.12
CA PHE A 149 -5.34 -9.31 1.85
C PHE A 149 -5.75 -9.28 0.37
N LEU A 150 -4.79 -9.35 -0.55
CA LEU A 150 -5.05 -9.32 -1.99
C LEU A 150 -5.72 -10.59 -2.51
N VAL A 151 -5.53 -11.73 -1.84
CA VAL A 151 -6.23 -13.00 -2.11
C VAL A 151 -7.68 -12.94 -1.62
N ILE A 152 -7.91 -12.41 -0.41
CA ILE A 152 -9.27 -12.18 0.11
C ILE A 152 -10.02 -11.19 -0.80
N HIS A 153 -9.33 -10.13 -1.20
CA HIS A 153 -9.82 -9.07 -2.08
C HIS A 153 -11.17 -8.51 -1.62
N PRO A 154 -11.23 -7.92 -0.42
CA PRO A 154 -12.49 -7.73 0.30
C PRO A 154 -13.43 -6.68 -0.32
N PHE A 155 -12.92 -5.75 -1.11
CA PHE A 155 -13.70 -4.63 -1.67
C PHE A 155 -13.98 -4.80 -3.15
N LEU A 156 -14.98 -4.09 -3.66
CA LEU A 156 -15.28 -4.03 -5.09
C LEU A 156 -14.16 -3.36 -5.91
N ASP A 157 -13.56 -2.31 -5.36
CA ASP A 157 -12.44 -1.56 -5.96
C ASP A 157 -11.55 -1.02 -4.83
N GLY A 158 -10.37 -0.49 -5.13
CA GLY A 158 -9.49 0.13 -4.13
C GLY A 158 -8.58 -0.83 -3.37
N ASN A 159 -8.71 -2.15 -3.55
CA ASN A 159 -7.88 -3.15 -2.85
C ASN A 159 -6.37 -2.94 -3.07
N GLY A 160 -5.95 -2.62 -4.30
CA GLY A 160 -4.55 -2.33 -4.61
C GLY A 160 -4.00 -1.18 -3.75
N ARG A 161 -4.74 -0.06 -3.69
CA ARG A 161 -4.41 1.12 -2.88
C ARG A 161 -4.44 0.81 -1.38
N MET A 162 -5.50 0.16 -0.90
CA MET A 162 -5.64 -0.22 0.50
C MET A 162 -4.51 -1.14 0.96
N SER A 163 -4.12 -2.12 0.15
CA SER A 163 -3.02 -3.04 0.46
C SER A 163 -1.67 -2.32 0.60
N ARG A 164 -1.45 -1.20 -0.12
CA ARG A 164 -0.22 -0.40 -0.01
C ARG A 164 -0.24 0.53 1.19
N LEU A 165 -1.42 1.05 1.55
CA LEU A 165 -1.62 1.81 2.78
C LEU A 165 -1.33 0.92 3.99
N LEU A 166 -1.97 -0.25 4.08
CA LEU A 166 -1.81 -1.20 5.19
C LEU A 166 -0.37 -1.72 5.33
N PHE A 167 0.28 -1.98 4.19
CA PHE A 167 1.68 -2.36 4.16
C PHE A 167 2.57 -1.23 4.73
N ASN A 168 2.44 0.00 4.21
CA ASN A 168 3.27 1.11 4.66
C ASN A 168 2.93 1.59 6.09
N SER A 169 1.69 1.45 6.56
CA SER A 169 1.36 1.75 7.96
C SER A 169 2.04 0.78 8.92
N LEU A 170 2.13 -0.52 8.59
CA LEU A 170 2.91 -1.49 9.36
C LEU A 170 4.41 -1.15 9.32
N ILE A 171 4.97 -0.90 8.12
CA ILE A 171 6.39 -0.55 7.99
C ILE A 171 6.73 0.70 8.79
N THR A 172 5.91 1.75 8.74
CA THR A 172 6.13 2.99 9.49
C THR A 172 5.89 2.87 10.99
N GLN A 173 5.30 1.77 11.47
CA GLN A 173 5.21 1.50 12.90
C GLN A 173 6.59 1.12 13.48
N TYR A 174 7.37 0.35 12.72
CA TYR A 174 8.71 -0.09 13.13
C TYR A 174 9.84 0.77 12.56
N TYR A 175 9.60 1.43 11.43
CA TYR A 175 10.56 2.28 10.72
C TYR A 175 9.89 3.63 10.37
N PRO A 176 9.72 4.56 11.34
CA PRO A 176 8.90 5.77 11.19
C PRO A 176 9.23 6.66 9.99
N HIS A 177 10.50 6.66 9.55
CA HIS A 177 10.96 7.47 8.44
C HIS A 177 10.98 6.73 7.10
N THR A 178 10.47 5.50 7.04
CA THR A 178 10.53 4.65 5.84
C THR A 178 9.16 4.49 5.20
N ILE A 179 9.03 4.96 3.96
CA ILE A 179 7.90 4.66 3.08
C ILE A 179 8.45 3.96 1.85
N ILE A 180 7.89 2.81 1.52
CA ILE A 180 8.29 2.03 0.35
C ILE A 180 7.34 2.37 -0.79
N SER A 181 7.84 3.19 -1.70
CA SER A 181 7.14 3.56 -2.93
C SER A 181 7.22 2.43 -3.96
N PHE A 182 6.13 2.21 -4.68
CA PHE A 182 6.02 1.20 -5.71
C PHE A 182 5.52 1.80 -7.03
N GLY A 183 6.02 1.29 -8.15
CA GLY A 183 5.48 1.60 -9.48
C GLY A 183 5.84 2.99 -10.01
N GLU A 184 7.00 3.50 -9.61
CA GLU A 184 7.52 4.83 -10.01
C GLU A 184 7.80 4.91 -11.52
N SER A 185 8.11 3.79 -12.17
CA SER A 185 8.29 3.68 -13.62
C SER A 185 7.39 2.59 -14.22
N LYS A 186 7.19 2.61 -15.56
CA LYS A 186 6.45 1.55 -16.26
C LYS A 186 7.08 0.17 -16.02
N HIS A 187 8.40 0.07 -16.10
CA HIS A 187 9.13 -1.16 -15.85
C HIS A 187 8.95 -1.64 -14.40
N GLU A 188 8.99 -0.75 -13.42
CA GLU A 188 8.78 -1.12 -12.03
C GLU A 188 7.35 -1.57 -11.74
N ARG A 189 6.33 -0.97 -12.38
CA ARG A 189 4.95 -1.44 -12.27
C ARG A 189 4.80 -2.89 -12.70
N LEU A 190 5.47 -3.28 -13.78
CA LEU A 190 5.49 -4.68 -14.23
C LEU A 190 6.13 -5.58 -13.18
N ARG A 191 7.28 -5.19 -12.62
CA ARG A 191 7.96 -5.96 -11.56
C ARG A 191 7.13 -6.06 -10.28
N TYR A 192 6.46 -4.99 -9.86
CA TYR A 192 5.54 -5.00 -8.71
C TYR A 192 4.37 -5.96 -8.94
N ASN A 193 3.73 -5.90 -10.11
CA ASN A 193 2.63 -6.81 -10.42
C ASN A 193 3.11 -8.26 -10.52
N GLN A 194 4.28 -8.49 -11.10
CA GLN A 194 4.89 -9.81 -11.20
C GLN A 194 5.25 -10.39 -9.81
N SER A 195 5.82 -9.59 -8.91
CA SER A 195 6.18 -10.08 -7.58
C SER A 195 4.96 -10.49 -6.75
N ILE A 196 3.84 -9.76 -6.87
CA ILE A 196 2.56 -10.15 -6.27
C ILE A 196 2.04 -11.45 -6.88
N ARG A 197 1.98 -11.52 -8.22
CA ARG A 197 1.49 -12.71 -8.93
C ARG A 197 2.29 -13.96 -8.57
N GLU A 198 3.61 -13.87 -8.57
CA GLU A 198 4.49 -14.99 -8.21
C GLU A 198 4.37 -15.36 -6.74
N SER A 199 4.21 -14.37 -5.85
CA SER A 199 3.99 -14.64 -4.42
C SER A 199 2.72 -15.45 -4.20
N ILE A 200 1.63 -15.08 -4.88
CA ILE A 200 0.36 -15.78 -4.79
C ILE A 200 0.48 -17.17 -5.44
N ARG A 201 0.96 -17.24 -6.68
CA ARG A 201 1.08 -18.48 -7.48
C ARG A 201 1.90 -19.57 -6.79
N ARG A 202 2.97 -19.17 -6.08
CA ARG A 202 3.89 -20.08 -5.39
C ARG A 202 3.58 -20.23 -3.90
N ARG A 203 2.57 -19.54 -3.38
CA ARG A 203 2.29 -19.41 -1.93
C ARG A 203 3.55 -19.00 -1.15
N ALA A 204 4.30 -18.06 -1.72
CA ALA A 204 5.61 -17.62 -1.23
C ALA A 204 5.64 -16.09 -1.13
N PRO A 205 5.03 -15.49 -0.08
CA PRO A 205 5.01 -14.04 0.11
C PRO A 205 6.41 -13.41 0.23
N GLY A 206 7.42 -14.22 0.56
CA GLY A 206 8.83 -13.84 0.57
C GLY A 206 9.33 -13.27 -0.78
N ILE A 207 8.70 -13.62 -1.90
CA ILE A 207 9.04 -13.03 -3.22
C ILE A 207 8.70 -11.54 -3.24
N PHE A 208 7.52 -11.15 -2.74
CA PHE A 208 7.16 -9.75 -2.58
C PHE A 208 8.01 -9.08 -1.49
N ALA A 209 8.29 -9.77 -0.39
CA ALA A 209 9.14 -9.23 0.68
C ALA A 209 10.53 -8.85 0.18
N PHE A 210 11.16 -9.73 -0.61
CA PHE A 210 12.44 -9.45 -1.24
C PHE A 210 12.37 -8.24 -2.17
N PHE A 211 11.35 -8.16 -3.01
CA PHE A 211 11.12 -7.01 -3.88
C PHE A 211 10.93 -5.71 -3.08
N ALA A 212 10.17 -5.74 -1.98
CA ALA A 212 9.96 -4.59 -1.10
C ALA A 212 11.25 -4.16 -0.41
N LEU A 213 12.07 -5.12 0.04
CA LEU A 213 13.38 -4.85 0.65
C LEU A 213 14.35 -4.21 -0.35
N GLN A 214 14.38 -4.66 -1.60
CA GLN A 214 15.17 -4.02 -2.66
C GLN A 214 14.74 -2.56 -2.88
N LYS A 215 13.43 -2.28 -2.84
CA LYS A 215 12.90 -0.91 -2.96
C LYS A 215 13.25 -0.05 -1.75
N ALA A 216 13.10 -0.57 -0.53
CA ALA A 216 13.50 0.12 0.70
C ALA A 216 15.00 0.46 0.67
N THR A 217 15.83 -0.51 0.27
CA THR A 217 17.30 -0.37 0.18
C THR A 217 17.70 0.71 -0.83
N ARG A 218 17.07 0.74 -2.01
CA ARG A 218 17.31 1.80 -3.01
C ARG A 218 16.89 3.18 -2.50
N SER A 219 15.76 3.27 -1.81
CA SER A 219 15.28 4.52 -1.22
C SER A 219 16.24 5.03 -0.15
N ALA A 220 16.69 4.15 0.75
CA ALA A 220 17.66 4.48 1.79
C ALA A 220 19.01 4.94 1.20
N LEU A 221 19.54 4.23 0.20
CA LEU A 221 20.76 4.62 -0.50
C LEU A 221 20.65 6.01 -1.11
N LYS A 222 19.55 6.29 -1.82
CA LYS A 222 19.33 7.60 -2.44
C LYS A 222 19.38 8.72 -1.41
N ARG A 223 18.71 8.54 -0.27
CA ARG A 223 18.73 9.52 0.83
C ARG A 223 20.14 9.66 1.43
N LEU A 224 20.86 8.56 1.63
CA LEU A 224 22.24 8.60 2.13
C LEU A 224 23.21 9.28 1.15
N ASP A 225 22.93 9.24 -0.15
CA ASP A 225 23.70 9.95 -1.18
C ASP A 225 23.36 11.45 -1.22
N GLU A 226 22.17 11.85 -0.76
CA GLU A 226 21.75 13.24 -0.61
C GLU A 226 22.30 13.91 0.67
N VAL A 227 22.83 13.14 1.63
CA VAL A 227 23.44 13.69 2.87
C VAL A 227 24.82 14.29 2.56
N PRO A 228 25.05 15.59 2.86
CA PRO A 228 26.34 16.26 2.69
C PRO A 228 27.50 15.51 3.37
N THR A 229 28.65 15.45 2.72
CA THR A 229 29.83 14.67 3.15
C THR A 229 30.35 15.08 4.54
N ASN A 230 30.12 16.32 4.96
CA ASN A 230 30.52 16.85 6.26
C ASN A 230 29.62 16.39 7.43
N ILE A 231 28.50 15.71 7.17
CA ILE A 231 27.54 15.20 8.18
C ILE A 231 27.38 13.66 8.05
N GLN A 232 28.17 13.00 7.20
CA GLN A 232 28.03 11.55 7.05
C GLN A 232 28.53 10.80 8.30
N PRO A 233 27.72 9.90 8.87
CA PRO A 233 28.13 9.11 10.02
C PRO A 233 29.34 8.22 9.66
N LEU A 234 30.24 8.01 10.63
CA LEU A 234 31.34 7.04 10.54
C LEU A 234 30.79 5.66 10.08
N GLY A 235 31.34 5.14 8.98
CA GLY A 235 30.91 3.86 8.40
C GLY A 235 29.89 3.94 7.26
N SER A 236 29.50 5.14 6.82
CA SER A 236 28.56 5.35 5.70
C SER A 236 28.96 4.59 4.43
N THR A 237 30.26 4.55 4.08
CA THR A 237 30.79 3.83 2.90
C THR A 237 30.51 2.33 2.98
N ARG A 238 30.80 1.70 4.13
CA ARG A 238 30.60 0.26 4.34
C ARG A 238 29.12 -0.13 4.32
N ILE A 239 28.25 0.74 4.85
CA ILE A 239 26.80 0.58 4.78
C ILE A 239 26.34 0.69 3.33
N LYS A 240 26.76 1.73 2.60
CA LYS A 240 26.42 1.93 1.19
C LYS A 240 26.83 0.73 0.33
N ASP A 241 28.02 0.19 0.52
CA ASP A 241 28.51 -0.95 -0.26
C ASP A 241 27.76 -2.26 0.06
N SER A 242 27.34 -2.44 1.31
CA SER A 242 26.51 -3.58 1.70
C SER A 242 25.11 -3.49 1.09
N LEU A 243 24.49 -2.31 1.12
CA LEU A 243 23.18 -2.06 0.50
C LEU A 243 23.23 -2.20 -1.03
N ARG A 244 24.32 -1.74 -1.68
CA ARG A 244 24.52 -1.90 -3.13
C ARG A 244 24.64 -3.37 -3.53
N ARG A 245 25.30 -4.20 -2.73
CA ARG A 245 25.38 -5.66 -2.98
C ARG A 245 24.01 -6.32 -2.93
N LEU A 246 23.16 -5.93 -1.98
CA LEU A 246 21.80 -6.46 -1.81
C LEU A 246 20.87 -6.12 -2.99
N ILE A 247 21.12 -5.01 -3.69
CA ILE A 247 20.34 -4.60 -4.88
C ILE A 247 20.77 -5.33 -6.17
N LYS A 248 22.02 -5.81 -6.24
CA LYS A 248 22.58 -6.44 -7.44
C LYS A 248 22.22 -7.92 -7.58
N GLN A 249 21.72 -8.55 -6.54
CA GLN A 249 21.19 -9.93 -6.52
C GLN A 249 19.72 -9.95 -6.95
#